data_AF-A0A6J4TSG6-F1
#
_entry.id   AF-A0A6J4TSG6-F1
#
_cell.length_a   1.000
_cell.length_b   1.000
_cell.length_c   1.000
_cell.angle_alpha   90.00
_cell.angle_beta   90.00
_cell.angle_gamma   90.00
#
_symmetry.space_group_name_H-M   'P 1'
#
loop_
_entity.id
_entity.type
_entity.pdbx_description
1 polymer ?
#
loop_
_entity_poly.entity_id
_entity_poly.type
_entity_poly.pdbx_seq_one_letter_code
_entity_poly.pdbx_strand_id
1 'polypeptide(L)' 'MTTDDADRLARTRFFTLSAARFAGVGLVFLGMAIWLGDLLRPGGWPAVGVPLFLLGAAATLFLPRLLARRWRSPDVR' A
#
# COMPACT_ATOMS: atom_id res chain seq x y z
N MET A 1 -2.21 28.22 -13.01
CA MET A 1 -2.26 26.78 -13.35
C MET A 1 -3.10 26.66 -14.60
N THR A 2 -2.53 26.15 -15.69
CA THR A 2 -3.32 25.80 -16.87
C THR A 2 -4.11 24.51 -16.56
N THR A 3 -5.21 24.25 -17.27
CA THR A 3 -6.01 23.03 -17.10
C THR A 3 -5.14 21.76 -17.22
N ASP A 4 -4.15 21.77 -18.11
CA ASP A 4 -3.20 20.68 -18.34
C ASP A 4 -2.36 20.33 -17.10
N ASP A 5 -1.95 21.34 -16.32
CA ASP A 5 -1.13 21.14 -15.12
C ASP A 5 -1.95 20.51 -13.99
N ALA A 6 -3.21 20.92 -13.86
CA ALA A 6 -4.14 20.34 -12.89
C ALA A 6 -4.44 18.87 -13.22
N ASP A 7 -4.63 18.54 -14.50
CA ASP A 7 -4.88 17.19 -14.97
C ASP A 7 -3.67 16.27 -14.78
N ARG A 8 -2.44 16.73 -15.06
CA ARG A 8 -1.23 15.96 -14.75
C ARG A 8 -1.12 15.67 -13.26
N LEU A 9 -1.34 16.66 -12.41
CA LEU A 9 -1.27 16.50 -10.96
C LEU A 9 -2.31 15.50 -10.45
N ALA A 10 -3.55 15.58 -10.95
CA ALA A 10 -4.63 14.65 -10.61
C ALA A 10 -4.27 13.20 -11.02
N ARG A 11 -3.73 13.03 -12.24
CA ARG A 11 -3.29 11.73 -12.75
C ARG A 11 -2.17 11.12 -11.91
N THR A 12 -1.16 11.91 -11.56
CA THR A 12 -0.05 11.44 -10.70
C THR A 12 -0.58 11.00 -9.34
N ARG A 13 -1.42 11.80 -8.68
CA ARG A 13 -2.01 11.44 -7.37
C ARG A 13 -2.83 10.15 -7.44
N PHE A 14 -3.66 10.01 -8.48
CA PHE A 14 -4.44 8.80 -8.69
C PHE A 14 -3.54 7.57 -8.86
N PHE A 15 -2.51 7.67 -9.70
CA PHE A 15 -1.59 6.58 -9.93
C PHE A 15 -0.83 6.19 -8.65
N THR A 16 -0.33 7.17 -7.90
CA THR A 16 0.37 6.93 -6.64
C THR A 16 -0.52 6.30 -5.57
N LEU A 17 -1.78 6.73 -5.43
CA LEU A 17 -2.73 6.10 -4.50
C LEU A 17 -3.09 4.67 -4.91
N SER A 18 -3.30 4.45 -6.21
CA SER A 18 -3.60 3.13 -6.75
C SER A 18 -2.42 2.18 -6.54
N ALA A 19 -1.20 2.61 -6.88
CA ALA A 19 0.03 1.87 -6.66
C ALA A 19 0.22 1.51 -5.18
N ALA A 20 -0.03 2.45 -4.25
CA ALA A 20 0.06 2.19 -2.82
C ALA A 20 -0.94 1.11 -2.34
N ARG A 21 -2.16 1.11 -2.88
CA ARG A 21 -3.17 0.06 -2.59
C ARG A 21 -2.73 -1.29 -3.14
N PHE A 22 -2.31 -1.34 -4.40
CA PHE A 22 -1.85 -2.58 -5.03
C PHE A 22 -0.61 -3.15 -4.35
N ALA A 23 0.33 -2.31 -3.94
CA ALA A 23 1.49 -2.74 -3.15
C ALA A 23 1.07 -3.37 -1.82
N GLY A 24 0.13 -2.74 -1.10
CA GLY A 24 -0.43 -3.31 0.14
C GLY A 24 -1.11 -4.65 -0.08
N VAL A 25 -1.95 -4.77 -1.12
CA VAL A 25 -2.63 -6.02 -1.50
C VAL A 25 -1.61 -7.11 -1.89
N GLY A 26 -0.55 -6.73 -2.61
CA GLY A 26 0.56 -7.64 -2.92
C GLY A 26 1.24 -8.19 -1.66
N LEU A 27 1.48 -7.33 -0.66
CA LEU A 27 2.04 -7.76 0.63
C LEU A 27 1.08 -8.67 1.41
N VAL A 28 -0.24 -8.43 1.33
CA VAL A 28 -1.26 -9.33 1.90
C VAL A 28 -1.13 -10.73 1.31
N PHE A 29 -1.12 -10.82 -0.03
CA PHE A 29 -1.00 -12.11 -0.71
C PHE A 29 0.35 -12.78 -0.46
N LEU A 30 1.44 -12.01 -0.41
CA LEU A 30 2.76 -12.53 -0.08
C LEU A 30 2.80 -13.09 1.35
N GLY A 31 2.25 -12.37 2.31
CA GLY A 31 2.12 -12.85 3.69
C GLY A 31 1.27 -14.11 3.81
N MET A 32 0.16 -14.17 3.07
CA MET A 32 -0.70 -15.36 3.01
C MET A 32 0.03 -16.56 2.40
N ALA A 33 0.76 -16.34 1.30
CA ALA A 33 1.54 -17.38 0.64
C ALA A 33 2.66 -17.94 1.53
N ILE A 34 3.28 -17.10 2.36
CA ILE A 34 4.27 -17.53 3.36
C ILE A 34 3.59 -18.24 4.54
N TRP A 35 2.42 -17.77 4.97
CA TRP A 35 1.71 -18.35 6.12
C TRP A 35 1.15 -19.74 5.82
N LEU A 36 0.43 -19.89 4.71
CA LEU A 36 -0.35 -21.08 4.38
C LEU A 36 0.29 -21.97 3.31
N GLY A 37 1.23 -21.43 2.53
CA GLY A 37 1.89 -22.14 1.44
C GLY A 37 3.32 -22.57 1.80
N ASP A 38 3.99 -23.21 0.83
CA ASP A 38 5.33 -23.75 1.03
C ASP A 38 6.45 -22.84 0.51
N LEU A 39 6.17 -21.54 0.39
CA LEU A 39 7.04 -20.59 -0.31
C LEU A 39 8.43 -20.44 0.33
N LEU A 40 8.48 -20.44 1.67
CA LEU A 40 9.75 -20.36 2.43
C LEU A 40 10.09 -21.67 3.14
N ARG A 41 9.08 -22.44 3.55
CA ARG A 41 9.26 -23.75 4.19
C ARG A 41 8.00 -24.61 4.00
N PRO A 42 8.14 -25.94 3.94
CA PRO A 42 7.01 -26.85 3.91
C PRO A 42 6.09 -26.69 5.14
N GLY A 43 4.78 -26.68 4.92
CA GLY A 43 3.75 -26.48 5.94
C GLY A 43 3.55 -25.02 6.36
N GLY A 44 4.16 -24.05 5.65
CA GLY A 44 4.00 -22.62 5.90
C GLY A 44 4.66 -22.11 7.18
N TRP A 45 4.91 -20.81 7.22
CA TRP A 45 5.62 -20.11 8.30
C TRP A 45 4.78 -18.99 8.92
N PRO A 46 3.86 -19.33 9.85
CA PRO A 46 2.98 -18.34 10.48
C PRO A 46 3.72 -17.18 11.15
N ALA A 47 4.85 -17.44 11.79
CA ALA A 47 5.65 -16.42 12.49
C ALA A 47 6.18 -15.31 11.56
N VAL A 48 6.31 -15.56 10.26
CA VAL A 48 6.74 -14.56 9.25
C VAL A 48 5.54 -14.11 8.42
N GLY A 49 4.71 -15.05 7.98
CA GLY A 49 3.58 -14.78 7.11
C GLY A 49 2.49 -13.92 7.76
N VAL A 50 2.17 -14.16 9.04
CA VAL A 50 1.12 -13.40 9.74
C VAL A 50 1.53 -11.93 9.94
N PRO A 51 2.73 -11.59 10.45
CA PRO A 51 3.16 -10.20 10.52
C PRO A 51 3.17 -9.50 9.15
N LEU A 52 3.63 -10.18 8.10
CA LEU A 52 3.68 -9.61 6.76
C LEU A 52 2.27 -9.38 6.18
N PHE A 53 1.36 -10.32 6.38
CA PHE A 53 -0.05 -10.20 6.00
C PHE A 53 -0.70 -9.00 6.70
N LEU A 54 -0.52 -8.87 8.01
CA LEU A 54 -1.05 -7.75 8.79
C LEU A 54 -0.45 -6.41 8.34
N LEU A 55 0.84 -6.38 8.04
CA LEU A 55 1.52 -5.19 7.54
C LEU A 55 1.00 -4.79 6.15
N GLY A 56 0.79 -5.76 5.25
CA GLY A 56 0.17 -5.51 3.95
C GLY A 56 -1.27 -5.00 4.07
N ALA A 57 -2.07 -5.59 4.97
CA ALA A 57 -3.45 -5.16 5.22
C ALA A 57 -3.48 -3.73 5.78
N ALA A 58 -2.62 -3.43 6.74
CA ALA A 58 -2.43 -2.09 7.28
C ALA A 58 -1.97 -1.12 6.18
N ALA A 59 -0.96 -1.46 5.39
CA ALA A 59 -0.47 -0.61 4.30
C ALA A 59 -1.57 -0.31 3.27
N THR A 60 -2.39 -1.28 2.89
CA THR A 60 -3.51 -1.11 1.94
C THR A 60 -4.49 -0.03 2.40
N LEU A 61 -4.72 0.06 3.71
CA LEU A 61 -5.71 0.97 4.32
C LEU A 61 -5.11 2.31 4.76
N PHE A 62 -3.93 2.30 5.37
CA PHE A 62 -3.31 3.45 6.01
C PHE A 62 -2.38 4.22 5.07
N LEU A 63 -1.62 3.54 4.22
CA LEU A 63 -0.67 4.19 3.30
C LEU A 63 -1.35 5.19 2.36
N PRO A 64 -2.43 4.86 1.62
CA PRO A 64 -3.10 5.83 0.76
C PRO A 64 -3.73 6.98 1.55
N ARG A 65 -4.21 6.73 2.78
CA ARG A 65 -4.74 7.78 3.66
C ARG A 65 -3.63 8.74 4.08
N LEU A 66 -2.46 8.23 4.44
CA LEU A 66 -1.32 9.04 4.85
C LEU A 66 -0.79 9.89 3.68
N LEU A 67 -0.70 9.30 2.48
CA LEU A 67 -0.34 10.01 1.25
C LEU A 67 -1.33 11.13 0.92
N ALA A 68 -2.63 10.83 0.99
CA ALA A 68 -3.67 11.82 0.76
C ALA A 68 -3.63 12.96 1.79
N ARG A 69 -3.33 12.67 3.07
CA ARG A 69 -3.12 13.69 4.11
C ARG A 69 -1.92 14.58 3.79
N ARG A 70 -0.80 14.00 3.35
CA ARG A 70 0.41 14.75 2.98
C ARG A 70 0.18 15.72 1.82
N TRP A 71 -0.72 15.39 0.89
CA TRP A 71 -1.08 16.30 -0.21
C TRP A 71 -2.13 17.36 0.18
N ARG A 72 -2.73 17.24 1.37
CA ARG A 72 -3.76 18.16 1.86
C ARG A 72 -3.21 19.31 2.71
N SER A 73 -1.94 19.26 3.13
CA SER A 73 -1.38 20.25 4.06
C SER A 73 -0.39 21.21 3.37
N PRO A 74 -0.68 22.52 3.34
CA PRO A 74 0.26 23.52 3.80
C PRO A 74 0.30 23.45 5.34
N ASP A 75 1.40 22.96 5.91
CA ASP A 75 1.63 23.00 7.35
C ASP A 75 2.03 24.43 7.72
N VAL A 76 1.04 25.32 7.89
CA VAL A 76 1.24 26.63 8.52
C VAL A 76 0.77 26.46 9.96
N ARG A 77 1.73 26.23 10.84
CA ARG A 77 1.59 26.40 12.28
C ARG A 77 2.31 27.67 12.68
#